data_AF-A0A519BPD6-F1
#
_entry.id   AF-A0A519BPD6-F1
#
_cell.length_a   1.000
_cell.length_b   1.000
_cell.length_c   1.000
_cell.angle_alpha   90.00
_cell.angle_beta   90.00
_cell.angle_gamma   90.00
#
_symmetry.space_group_name_H-M   'P 1'
#
loop_
_entity.id
_entity.type
_entity.pdbx_description
1 polymer ?
#
loop_
_entity_poly.entity_id
_entity_poly.type
_entity_poly.pdbx_seq_one_letter_code
_entity_poly.pdbx_strand_id
1 'polypeptide(L)' 'MQKWLNLPEEIKEKLINNVFCSVCGATTIVDYTVVLNEYYSDVVLKGKCKHCGKEVARLVEL' A
#
# COMPACT_ATOMS: atom_id res chain seq x y z
N MET A 1 -3.97 5.86 -12.00
CA MET A 1 -4.73 4.64 -11.60
C MET A 1 -4.31 3.43 -12.41
N GLN A 2 -4.18 3.57 -13.74
CA GLN A 2 -3.71 2.50 -14.63
C GLN A 2 -2.42 1.80 -14.15
N LYS A 3 -1.44 2.58 -13.65
CA LYS A 3 -0.18 2.08 -13.09
C LYS A 3 -0.34 0.94 -12.07
N TRP A 4 -1.21 1.09 -11.07
CA TRP A 4 -1.46 0.04 -10.07
C TRP A 4 -2.23 -1.15 -10.67
N LEU A 5 -3.26 -0.86 -11.47
CA LEU A 5 -4.11 -1.90 -12.06
C LEU A 5 -3.32 -2.83 -12.99
N ASN A 6 -2.32 -2.30 -13.69
CA ASN A 6 -1.47 -3.01 -14.63
C ASN A 6 -0.35 -3.82 -13.97
N LEU A 7 -0.13 -3.70 -12.66
CA LEU A 7 0.87 -4.52 -11.98
C LEU A 7 0.44 -6.00 -11.97
N PRO A 8 1.39 -6.94 -12.15
CA PRO A 8 1.15 -8.35 -11.89
C PRO A 8 0.66 -8.58 -10.46
N GLU A 9 -0.28 -9.51 -10.26
CA GLU A 9 -0.84 -9.83 -8.94
C GLU A 9 0.25 -10.22 -7.92
N GLU A 10 1.28 -10.97 -8.34
CA GLU A 10 2.40 -11.32 -7.45
C GLU A 10 3.14 -10.08 -6.92
N ILE A 11 3.29 -9.04 -7.74
CA ILE A 11 3.91 -7.77 -7.31
C ILE A 11 2.97 -7.03 -6.36
N LYS A 12 1.66 -6.99 -6.67
CA LYS A 12 0.68 -6.39 -5.77
C LYS A 12 0.69 -7.07 -4.40
N GLU A 13 0.70 -8.41 -4.36
CA GLU A 13 0.76 -9.17 -3.12
C GLU A 13 2.03 -8.88 -2.31
N LYS A 14 3.19 -8.80 -2.97
CA LYS A 14 4.45 -8.41 -2.30
C LYS A 14 4.37 -7.02 -1.68
N LEU A 15 3.76 -6.06 -2.37
CA LEU A 15 3.59 -4.70 -1.87
C LEU A 15 2.56 -4.62 -0.73
N ILE A 16 1.45 -5.35 -0.86
CA ILE A 16 0.37 -5.42 0.16
C ILE A 16 0.87 -6.08 1.44
N ASN A 17 1.72 -7.12 1.33
CA ASN A 17 2.27 -7.85 2.47
C ASN A 17 3.53 -7.20 3.09
N ASN A 18 4.02 -6.11 2.51
CA ASN A 18 5.24 -5.44 2.96
C ASN A 18 4.98 -3.94 3.22
N VAL A 19 4.17 -3.66 4.24
CA VAL A 19 3.86 -2.29 4.67
C VAL A 19 4.44 -2.07 6.07
N PHE A 20 4.99 -0.88 6.31
CA PHE A 20 5.51 -0.53 7.62
C PHE A 20 4.40 0.06 8.49
N CYS A 21 4.20 -0.53 9.67
CA CYS A 21 3.41 0.01 10.75
C CYS A 21 4.35 0.56 11.82
N SER A 22 4.15 1.81 12.22
CA SER A 22 4.95 2.45 13.28
C SER A 22 4.86 1.77 14.65
N VAL A 23 3.89 0.87 14.85
CA VAL A 23 3.70 0.11 16.10
C VAL A 23 4.15 -1.33 15.97
N CYS A 24 3.85 -2.00 14.87
CA CYS A 24 4.09 -3.44 14.71
C CYS A 24 5.33 -3.78 13.89
N GLY A 25 5.93 -2.80 13.21
CA GLY A 25 6.95 -3.04 12.19
C GLY A 25 6.32 -3.49 10.88
N ALA A 26 6.91 -4.49 10.21
CA ALA A 26 6.38 -5.02 8.96
C ALA A 26 4.98 -5.64 9.17
N THR A 27 4.06 -5.37 8.24
CA THR A 27 2.68 -5.84 8.28
C THR A 27 2.08 -5.98 6.89
N THR A 28 0.94 -6.66 6.82
CA THR A 28 0.04 -6.62 5.67
C THR A 28 -0.93 -5.45 5.81
N ILE A 29 -1.11 -4.68 4.73
CA ILE A 29 -2.17 -3.67 4.65
C ILE A 29 -3.51 -4.31 4.29
N VAL A 30 -4.56 -3.95 5.02
CA VAL A 30 -5.95 -4.38 4.79
C VAL A 30 -6.85 -3.16 4.66
N ASP A 31 -8.07 -3.35 4.15
CA ASP A 31 -9.08 -2.30 3.96
C ASP A 31 -8.52 -1.04 3.26
N TYR A 32 -7.69 -1.26 2.23
CA TYR A 32 -6.93 -0.17 1.61
C TYR A 32 -7.65 0.44 0.42
N THR A 33 -7.34 1.71 0.19
CA THR A 33 -7.69 2.46 -1.01
C THR A 33 -6.44 2.84 -1.77
N VAL A 34 -6.57 3.00 -3.09
CA VAL A 34 -5.49 3.40 -3.98
C VAL A 34 -5.63 4.88 -4.28
N VAL A 35 -4.68 5.69 -3.82
CA VAL A 35 -4.68 7.14 -4.00
C VAL A 35 -3.57 7.51 -5.00
N LEU A 36 -3.89 8.39 -5.94
CA LEU A 36 -2.87 9.01 -6.80
C LEU A 36 -2.43 10.32 -6.17
N ASN A 37 -1.12 10.49 -6.06
CA ASN A 37 -0.56 11.81 -5.82
C ASN A 37 -0.50 12.55 -7.16
N GLU A 38 -1.42 13.48 -7.38
CA GLU A 38 -1.55 14.21 -8.65
C GLU A 38 -0.30 15.01 -9.02
N TYR A 39 0.49 15.44 -8.03
CA TYR A 39 1.71 16.23 -8.26
C TYR A 39 2.87 15.42 -8.83
N TYR A 40 3.04 14.17 -8.37
CA TYR A 40 4.19 13.33 -8.71
C TYR A 40 3.81 12.10 -9.53
N SER A 41 2.52 11.90 -9.81
CA SER A 41 2.00 10.69 -10.48
C SER A 41 2.36 9.39 -9.76
N ASP A 42 2.55 9.48 -8.44
CA ASP A 42 2.84 8.36 -7.55
C ASP A 42 1.56 7.67 -7.10
N VAL A 43 1.66 6.37 -6.85
CA VAL A 43 0.57 5.57 -6.28
C VAL A 43 0.86 5.35 -4.80
N VAL A 44 -0.13 5.66 -3.95
CA VAL A 44 -0.07 5.40 -2.52
C VAL A 44 -1.24 4.53 -2.11
N LEU A 45 -0.95 3.38 -1.48
CA LEU A 45 -1.96 2.58 -0.79
C LEU A 45 -2.17 3.16 0.60
N LYS A 46 -3.41 3.45 0.98
CA LYS A 46 -3.78 3.89 2.34
C LYS A 46 -4.79 2.93 2.93
N GLY A 47 -4.52 2.40 4.12
CA GLY A 47 -5.33 1.34 4.72
C GLY A 47 -4.94 1.10 6.18
N LYS A 48 -5.17 -0.12 6.66
CA LYS A 48 -4.96 -0.49 8.07
C LYS A 48 -3.94 -1.60 8.23
N CYS A 49 -3.20 -1.57 9.34
CA CYS A 49 -2.34 -2.66 9.77
C CYS A 49 -3.20 -3.87 10.14
N LYS A 50 -2.91 -5.04 9.55
CA LYS A 50 -3.60 -6.30 9.87
C LYS A 50 -3.54 -6.68 11.36
N HIS A 51 -2.48 -6.30 12.07
CA HIS A 51 -2.27 -6.69 13.46
C HIS A 51 -2.96 -5.77 14.48
N CYS A 52 -2.91 -4.46 14.28
CA CYS A 52 -3.37 -3.49 15.29
C CYS A 52 -4.46 -2.53 14.80
N GLY A 53 -4.87 -2.63 13.53
CA GLY A 53 -5.92 -1.79 12.95
C GLY A 53 -5.56 -0.32 12.75
N LYS A 54 -4.36 0.12 13.16
CA LYS A 54 -3.89 1.50 12.96
C LYS A 54 -3.67 1.80 11.48
N GLU A 55 -3.78 3.08 11.14
CA GLU A 55 -3.55 3.57 9.79
C GLU A 55 -2.10 3.31 9.35
N VAL A 56 -1.97 2.85 8.12
CA VAL A 56 -0.68 2.62 7.44
C VAL A 56 -0.79 3.07 5.99
N ALA A 57 0.35 3.38 5.40
CA ALA A 57 0.43 3.71 3.98
C ALA A 57 1.66 3.05 3.33
N ARG A 58 1.55 2.79 2.03
CA ARG A 58 2.64 2.27 1.19
C ARG A 58 2.75 3.09 -0.07
N LEU A 59 3.89 3.74 -0.27
CA LEU A 59 4.27 4.29 -1.57
C LEU A 59 4.63 3.12 -2.51
N VAL A 60 4.08 3.17 -3.72
CA VAL A 60 4.38 2.24 -4.80
C VAL A 60 5.26 3.00 -5.79
N GLU A 61 6.57 2.87 -5.61
CA GLU A 61 7.58 3.31 -6.57
C GLU A 61 7.58 2.31 -7.74
N LEU A 62 7.47 2.82 -8.97
CA LEU A 62 7.36 2.04 -10.21
C LEU A 62 8.58 2.27 -11.10
#